data_AF-A0AAV2QCI6-F1
#
_entry.id   AF-A0AAV2QCI6-F1
#
_cell.length_a   1.000
_cell.length_b   1.000
_cell.length_c   1.000
_cell.angle_alpha   90.00
_cell.angle_beta   90.00
_cell.angle_gamma   90.00
#
_symmetry.space_group_name_H-M   'P 1'
#
loop_
_entity.id
_entity.type
_entity.pdbx_description
1 polymer ?
#
loop_
_entity_poly.entity_id
_entity_poly.type
_entity_poly.pdbx_seq_one_letter_code
_entity_poly.pdbx_strand_id
1 'polypeptide(L)'
;HACRTVDVTVLTVLRGYHSASSQPKLSPRTQAVDNTNSYPSNRRAPRTVAVTHGPVDAPLCGACQRKDLQFFEPSCQGCSALLRRPSTTAAHLFAIMRQWVPQVQHNIHAFITQALSLGCHVDDRDALTDMTLLHYA
;
A
#
# COMPACT_ATOMS: atom_id res chain seq x y z
N HIS A 1 -20.41 -50.50 15.41
CA HIS A 1 -20.71 -49.07 15.61
C HIS A 1 -20.50 -48.34 14.28
N ALA A 2 -21.57 -47.69 13.82
CA ALA A 2 -21.80 -46.99 12.54
C ALA A 2 -20.66 -46.03 12.13
N CYS A 3 -20.18 -46.05 10.88
CA CYS A 3 -20.77 -45.50 9.64
C CYS A 3 -20.85 -43.97 9.61
N ARG A 4 -20.05 -43.35 8.73
CA ARG A 4 -20.45 -42.28 7.81
C ARG A 4 -19.37 -42.07 6.75
N THR A 5 -19.49 -42.85 5.68
CA THR A 5 -19.22 -42.42 4.31
C THR A 5 -20.13 -41.23 3.97
N VAL A 6 -19.63 -40.29 3.18
CA VAL A 6 -20.49 -39.35 2.44
C VAL A 6 -20.09 -39.46 0.99
N ASP A 7 -21.01 -39.96 0.18
CA ASP A 7 -20.90 -40.04 -1.27
C ASP A 7 -22.14 -39.37 -1.90
N VAL A 8 -21.89 -38.88 -3.10
CA VAL A 8 -22.76 -38.55 -4.23
C VAL A 8 -23.68 -37.31 -4.22
N THR A 9 -23.49 -36.53 -5.30
CA THR A 9 -24.52 -35.86 -6.12
C THR A 9 -25.02 -34.48 -5.69
N VAL A 10 -24.37 -33.42 -6.20
CA VAL A 10 -25.10 -32.33 -6.89
C VAL A 10 -24.29 -31.92 -8.11
N LEU A 11 -24.35 -32.75 -9.15
CA LEU A 11 -24.10 -32.33 -10.52
C LEU A 11 -25.35 -31.55 -10.97
N THR A 12 -25.16 -30.54 -11.82
CA THR A 12 -26.19 -29.88 -12.66
C THR A 12 -26.83 -28.60 -12.11
N VAL A 13 -26.09 -27.49 -12.17
CA VAL A 13 -26.70 -26.18 -12.50
C VAL A 13 -25.93 -25.57 -13.68
N LEU A 14 -25.82 -26.34 -14.76
CA LEU A 14 -25.57 -25.84 -16.11
C LEU A 14 -26.75 -26.25 -16.98
N ARG A 15 -27.78 -25.39 -17.03
CA ARG A 15 -28.73 -25.22 -18.15
C ARG A 15 -29.97 -24.51 -17.63
N GLY A 16 -30.12 -23.24 -17.99
CA GLY A 16 -31.36 -22.56 -17.64
C GLY A 16 -31.54 -21.12 -18.07
N TYR A 17 -30.71 -20.53 -18.94
CA TYR A 17 -31.03 -19.21 -19.51
C TYR A 17 -30.59 -19.13 -20.96
N HIS A 18 -31.38 -19.73 -21.85
CA HIS A 18 -31.51 -19.26 -23.23
C HIS A 18 -32.76 -18.39 -23.27
N SER A 19 -32.60 -17.09 -23.46
CA SER A 19 -33.50 -16.28 -24.29
C SER A 19 -32.86 -14.93 -24.57
N ALA A 20 -32.83 -14.62 -25.86
CA ALA A 20 -32.23 -13.45 -26.46
C ALA A 20 -32.90 -12.16 -25.98
N SER A 21 -32.09 -11.13 -25.75
CA SER A 21 -32.51 -9.76 -25.98
C SER A 21 -31.31 -8.92 -26.45
N SER A 22 -31.60 -8.09 -27.44
CA SER A 22 -30.71 -7.38 -28.33
C SER A 22 -29.77 -6.41 -27.61
N GLN A 23 -28.47 -6.46 -27.89
CA GLN A 23 -27.53 -5.40 -27.50
C GLN A 23 -27.70 -4.17 -28.41
N PRO A 24 -27.96 -2.96 -27.88
CA PRO A 24 -27.65 -1.74 -28.61
C PRO A 24 -26.14 -1.44 -28.49
N LYS A 25 -25.47 -1.28 -29.63
CA LYS A 25 -24.10 -0.74 -29.70
C LYS A 25 -24.09 0.69 -29.14
N LEU A 26 -23.29 0.95 -28.10
CA LEU A 26 -22.92 2.30 -27.68
C LEU A 26 -21.39 2.40 -27.53
N SER A 27 -20.85 3.51 -28.04
CA SER A 27 -19.45 3.91 -28.26
C SER A 27 -18.61 4.04 -26.98
N PRO A 28 -17.27 4.11 -27.08
CA PRO A 28 -16.40 4.27 -25.91
C PRO A 28 -16.55 5.68 -25.32
N ARG A 29 -17.12 5.76 -24.11
CA ARG A 29 -17.13 7.00 -23.33
C ARG A 29 -16.26 6.79 -22.10
N THR A 30 -15.09 7.41 -22.14
CA THR A 30 -14.22 7.71 -20.99
C THR A 30 -15.09 8.23 -19.85
N GLN A 31 -15.15 7.51 -18.74
CA GLN A 31 -15.73 8.00 -17.49
C GLN A 31 -14.61 8.12 -16.48
N ALA A 32 -14.15 9.37 -16.32
CA ALA A 32 -13.42 9.80 -15.15
C ALA A 32 -14.33 9.54 -13.94
N VAL A 33 -13.93 8.60 -13.09
CA VAL A 33 -14.55 8.39 -11.78
C VAL A 33 -13.95 9.43 -10.83
N ASP A 34 -14.75 10.46 -10.53
CA ASP A 34 -14.46 11.45 -9.50
C ASP A 34 -14.46 10.78 -8.13
N ASN A 35 -13.28 10.43 -7.62
CA ASN A 35 -13.10 9.91 -6.28
C ASN A 35 -12.90 11.09 -5.32
N THR A 36 -13.97 11.52 -4.65
CA THR A 36 -13.91 12.51 -3.58
C THR A 36 -13.33 11.88 -2.31
N ASN A 37 -12.03 11.58 -2.31
CA ASN A 37 -11.30 11.26 -1.08
C ASN A 37 -10.62 12.54 -0.59
N SER A 38 -11.25 13.21 0.37
CA SER A 38 -10.87 14.51 0.90
C SER A 38 -9.68 14.41 1.87
N TYR A 39 -8.52 14.01 1.35
CA TYR A 39 -7.26 14.37 2.00
C TYR A 39 -6.93 15.82 1.65
N PRO A 40 -6.53 16.67 2.63
CA PRO A 40 -6.12 18.05 2.34
C PRO A 40 -4.80 18.00 1.55
N SER A 41 -4.91 17.86 0.23
CA SER A 41 -3.77 17.91 -0.68
C SER A 41 -3.27 19.35 -0.71
N ASN A 42 -2.14 19.57 -0.05
CA ASN A 42 -1.42 20.84 -0.10
C ASN A 42 -1.16 21.16 -1.57
N ARG A 43 -1.74 22.26 -2.07
CA ARG A 43 -1.78 22.65 -3.50
C ARG A 43 -0.42 23.12 -4.02
N ARG A 44 0.61 22.31 -3.85
CA ARG A 44 1.84 22.40 -4.64
C ARG A 44 1.50 21.81 -6.00
N ALA A 45 1.92 22.46 -7.09
CA ALA A 45 1.71 21.94 -8.43
C ALA A 45 2.11 20.46 -8.47
N PRO A 46 1.24 19.52 -8.91
CA PRO A 46 1.56 18.12 -8.93
C PRO A 46 2.81 17.93 -9.76
N ARG A 47 3.86 17.45 -9.11
CA ARG A 47 5.04 16.94 -9.79
C ARG A 47 4.58 15.90 -10.81
N THR A 48 5.00 16.08 -12.07
CA THR A 48 4.50 15.31 -13.22
C THR A 48 5.16 13.93 -13.36
N VAL A 49 6.17 13.63 -12.54
CA VAL A 49 6.96 12.41 -12.63
C VAL A 49 7.07 11.75 -11.25
N ALA A 50 6.81 10.44 -11.24
CA ALA A 50 7.06 9.56 -10.11
C ALA A 50 8.56 9.54 -9.77
N VAL A 51 8.90 9.47 -8.48
CA VAL A 51 10.29 9.39 -8.02
C VAL A 51 10.44 8.06 -7.30
N THR A 52 11.45 7.32 -7.69
CA THR A 52 11.88 6.13 -6.96
C THR A 52 12.87 6.57 -5.89
N HIS A 53 12.48 6.41 -4.63
CA HIS A 53 13.29 6.72 -3.45
C HIS A 53 14.31 5.61 -3.22
N GLY A 54 15.55 5.98 -2.89
CA GLY A 54 16.66 5.05 -2.74
C GLY A 54 16.47 4.02 -1.62
N PRO A 55 17.20 2.89 -1.69
CA PRO A 55 17.15 1.84 -0.67
C PRO A 55 17.76 2.35 0.64
N VAL A 56 16.94 2.41 1.70
CA VAL A 56 17.40 2.72 3.06
C VAL A 56 16.76 1.78 4.07
N ASP A 57 17.36 1.70 5.25
CA ASP A 57 16.79 0.98 6.39
C ASP A 57 15.81 1.84 7.18
N ALA A 58 14.85 1.19 7.82
CA ALA A 58 13.91 1.87 8.72
C ALA A 58 14.67 2.39 9.95
N PRO A 59 14.54 3.68 10.30
CA PRO A 59 15.34 4.27 11.35
C PRO A 59 14.79 3.86 12.73
N LEU A 60 15.66 3.35 13.60
CA LEU A 60 15.32 3.01 14.98
C LEU A 60 15.92 4.01 15.95
N CYS A 61 15.19 4.31 17.04
CA CYS A 61 15.76 5.12 18.10
C CYS A 61 16.82 4.32 18.88
N GLY A 62 17.79 5.00 19.49
CA GLY A 62 18.87 4.33 20.21
C GLY A 62 18.39 3.40 21.33
N ALA A 63 17.21 3.66 21.92
CA ALA A 63 16.62 2.77 22.92
C ALA A 63 16.08 1.46 22.31
N CYS A 64 15.45 1.51 21.14
CA CYS A 64 14.98 0.32 20.41
C CYS A 64 16.16 -0.46 19.81
N GLN A 65 17.19 0.22 19.33
CA GLN A 65 18.44 -0.42 18.86
C GLN A 65 19.11 -1.22 19.98
N ARG A 66 19.23 -0.65 21.20
CA ARG A 66 19.80 -1.38 22.35
C ARG A 66 18.96 -2.58 22.81
N LYS A 67 17.68 -2.62 22.45
CA LYS A 67 16.79 -3.77 22.70
C LYS A 67 16.83 -4.80 21.57
N ASP A 68 17.70 -4.60 20.58
CA ASP A 68 17.83 -5.45 19.40
C ASP A 68 16.50 -5.66 18.65
N LEU A 69 15.65 -4.62 18.64
CA LEU A 69 14.45 -4.63 17.83
C LEU A 69 14.84 -4.50 16.36
N GLN A 70 14.23 -5.33 15.51
CA GLN A 70 14.47 -5.31 14.06
C GLN A 70 13.47 -4.38 13.32
N PHE A 71 12.33 -4.07 13.94
CA PHE A 71 11.23 -3.33 13.32
C PHE A 71 10.96 -2.00 14.01
N PHE A 72 10.43 -1.06 13.23
CA PHE A 72 10.01 0.25 13.74
C PHE A 72 8.85 0.09 14.72
N GLU A 73 8.92 0.79 15.85
CA GLU A 73 7.92 0.71 16.92
C GLU A 73 7.21 2.06 17.10
N PRO A 74 6.01 2.25 16.54
CA PRO A 74 5.28 3.53 16.60
C PRO A 74 4.94 3.94 18.03
N SER A 75 4.69 2.98 18.92
CA SER A 75 4.35 3.24 20.33
C SER A 75 5.57 3.73 21.13
N CYS A 76 6.78 3.55 20.61
CA CYS A 76 7.98 4.08 21.24
C CYS A 76 8.11 5.58 20.97
N GLN A 77 8.18 6.37 22.04
CA GLN A 77 8.36 7.83 21.95
C GLN A 77 9.59 8.22 21.13
N GLY A 78 10.69 7.47 21.25
CA GLY A 78 11.93 7.71 20.50
C GLY A 78 11.73 7.49 19.00
N CYS A 79 11.13 6.38 18.59
CA CYS A 79 10.85 6.09 17.18
C CYS A 79 9.84 7.09 16.60
N SER A 80 8.77 7.39 17.34
CA SER A 80 7.80 8.40 16.94
C SER A 80 8.39 9.81 16.80
N ALA A 81 9.41 10.15 17.60
CA ALA A 81 10.13 11.42 17.44
C ALA A 81 10.97 11.45 16.16
N LEU A 82 11.48 10.31 15.69
CA LEU A 82 12.21 10.24 14.42
C LEU A 82 11.34 10.70 13.25
N LEU A 83 10.05 10.39 13.22
CA LEU A 83 9.14 10.78 12.12
C LEU A 83 9.08 12.30 11.90
N ARG A 84 9.29 13.10 12.96
CA ARG A 84 9.24 14.58 12.91
C ARG A 84 10.60 15.23 12.67
N ARG A 85 11.69 14.46 12.62
CA ARG A 85 13.02 15.03 12.41
C ARG A 85 13.19 15.49 10.96
N PRO A 86 13.87 16.63 10.72
CA PRO A 86 14.20 17.06 9.36
C PRO A 86 15.15 16.09 8.64
N SER A 87 15.87 15.25 9.39
CA SER A 87 16.72 14.19 8.84
C SER A 87 15.95 12.98 8.31
N THR A 88 14.66 12.86 8.65
CA THR A 88 13.83 11.72 8.22
C THR A 88 13.22 12.04 6.87
N THR A 89 13.72 11.36 5.85
CA THR A 89 13.31 11.53 4.46
C THR A 89 12.15 10.60 4.09
N ALA A 90 11.56 10.83 2.92
CA ALA A 90 10.57 9.94 2.32
C ALA A 90 11.04 8.49 2.22
N ALA A 91 12.30 8.26 1.83
CA ALA A 91 12.91 6.93 1.77
C ALA A 91 12.81 6.17 3.11
N HIS A 92 13.02 6.85 4.24
CA HIS A 92 12.89 6.23 5.56
C HIS A 92 11.43 5.83 5.86
N LEU A 93 10.45 6.64 5.45
CA LEU A 93 9.04 6.30 5.62
C LEU A 93 8.65 5.09 4.77
N PHE A 94 9.13 5.02 3.52
CA PHE A 94 8.97 3.85 2.67
C PHE A 94 9.60 2.60 3.30
N ALA A 95 10.81 2.73 3.86
CA ALA A 95 11.46 1.63 4.56
C ALA A 95 10.65 1.14 5.78
N ILE A 96 10.01 2.04 6.54
CA ILE A 96 9.09 1.67 7.64
C ILE A 96 7.86 0.95 7.08
N MET A 97 7.18 1.52 6.08
CA MET A 97 5.96 0.94 5.49
C MET A 97 6.22 -0.46 4.90
N ARG A 98 7.39 -0.67 4.29
CA ARG A 98 7.82 -1.95 3.73
C ARG A 98 7.94 -3.08 4.76
N GLN A 99 8.13 -2.78 6.04
CA GLN A 99 8.18 -3.80 7.08
C GLN A 99 6.85 -4.56 7.21
N TRP A 100 5.73 -3.87 6.94
CA TRP A 100 4.36 -4.42 6.95
C TRP A 100 4.02 -5.27 8.18
N VAL A 101 4.63 -5.00 9.33
CA VAL A 101 4.33 -5.64 10.62
C VAL A 101 3.03 -5.06 11.22
N PRO A 102 2.30 -5.78 12.09
CA PRO A 102 0.97 -5.35 12.57
C PRO A 102 0.94 -3.93 13.14
N GLN A 103 1.93 -3.52 13.94
CA GLN A 103 2.02 -2.18 14.49
C GLN A 103 2.23 -1.10 13.42
N VAL A 104 2.93 -1.41 12.32
CA VAL A 104 3.09 -0.49 11.19
C VAL A 104 1.77 -0.38 10.42
N GLN A 105 1.07 -1.49 10.19
CA GLN A 105 -0.22 -1.50 9.49
C GLN A 105 -1.27 -0.65 10.22
N HIS A 106 -1.42 -0.83 11.54
CA HIS A 106 -2.37 -0.05 12.34
C HIS A 106 -2.06 1.45 12.36
N ASN A 107 -0.81 1.84 12.08
CA ASN A 107 -0.34 3.23 12.08
C ASN A 107 -0.08 3.77 10.66
N ILE A 108 -0.51 3.07 9.60
CA ILE A 108 -0.17 3.41 8.21
C ILE A 108 -0.53 4.85 7.82
N HIS A 109 -1.66 5.34 8.34
CA HIS A 109 -2.14 6.70 8.09
C HIS A 109 -1.13 7.77 8.53
N ALA A 110 -0.42 7.57 9.65
CA ALA A 110 0.58 8.51 10.14
C ALA A 110 1.80 8.58 9.21
N PHE A 111 2.24 7.43 8.68
CA PHE A 111 3.37 7.37 7.74
C PHE A 111 3.03 8.00 6.40
N ILE A 112 1.84 7.72 5.84
CA ILE A 112 1.37 8.33 4.60
C ILE A 112 1.24 9.85 4.74
N THR A 113 0.66 10.32 5.84
CA THR A 113 0.51 11.77 6.11
C THR A 113 1.87 12.44 6.16
N GLN A 114 2.86 11.82 6.81
CA GLN A 114 4.22 12.35 6.87
C GLN A 114 4.92 12.29 5.50
N ALA A 115 4.67 11.27 4.68
CA ALA A 115 5.22 11.21 3.32
C ALA A 115 4.68 12.35 2.46
N LEU A 116 3.36 12.59 2.52
CA LEU A 116 2.72 13.71 1.81
C LEU A 116 3.22 15.07 2.31
N SER A 117 3.46 15.22 3.62
CA SER A 117 4.01 16.47 4.18
C SER A 117 5.46 16.75 3.70
N LEU A 118 6.22 15.69 3.40
CA LEU A 118 7.53 15.77 2.75
C LEU A 118 7.45 16.02 1.22
N GLY A 119 6.25 16.10 0.65
CA GLY A 119 6.04 16.35 -0.79
C GLY A 119 6.08 15.09 -1.66
N CYS A 120 5.89 13.90 -1.08
CA CYS A 120 5.75 12.67 -1.86
C CYS A 120 4.50 12.73 -2.75
N HIS A 121 4.61 12.10 -3.91
CA HIS A 121 3.47 11.88 -4.81
C HIS A 121 2.86 10.49 -4.56
N VAL A 122 1.60 10.29 -4.95
CA VAL A 122 0.94 8.97 -4.85
C VAL A 122 1.65 7.90 -5.68
N ASP A 123 2.31 8.32 -6.77
CA ASP A 123 3.06 7.43 -7.67
C ASP A 123 4.51 7.21 -7.24
N ASP A 124 4.95 7.74 -6.10
CA ASP A 124 6.30 7.51 -5.59
C ASP A 124 6.54 6.06 -5.23
N ARG A 125 7.77 5.62 -5.44
CA ARG A 125 8.16 4.22 -5.30
C ARG A 125 9.31 4.05 -4.34
N ASP A 126 9.33 2.91 -3.65
CA ASP A 126 10.50 2.43 -2.92
C ASP A 126 11.34 1.56 -3.86
N ALA A 127 12.60 1.93 -4.10
CA ALA A 127 13.52 1.21 -4.99
C ALA A 127 13.64 -0.29 -4.68
N LEU A 128 13.51 -0.69 -3.40
CA LEU A 128 13.63 -2.09 -3.01
C LEU A 128 12.42 -2.94 -3.38
N THR A 129 11.28 -2.32 -3.64
CA THR A 129 10.04 -2.99 -4.06
C THR A 129 9.58 -2.56 -5.45
N ASP A 130 10.35 -1.70 -6.11
CA ASP A 130 10.04 -1.17 -7.43
C ASP A 130 10.36 -2.20 -8.52
N MET A 131 9.32 -2.91 -8.97
CA MET A 131 9.44 -3.93 -10.00
C MET A 131 9.61 -3.37 -11.42
N THR A 132 9.64 -2.04 -11.61
CA THR A 132 9.91 -1.46 -12.96
C THR A 132 11.38 -1.45 -13.34
N LEU A 133 12.29 -1.68 -12.38
CA LEU A 133 13.73 -1.74 -12.62
C LEU A 133 14.25 -3.17 -12.82
N LEU A 134 13.36 -4.14 -13.02
CA LEU A 134 13.72 -5.53 -13.32
C LEU A 134 14.41 -5.62 -14.69
N HIS A 135 15.73 -5.75 -14.67
CA HIS A 135 16.50 -6.19 -15.83
C HIS A 135 16.52 -7.73 -15.83
N TYR A 136 15.74 -8.35 -16.70
CA TYR A 136 15.86 -9.78 -16.97
C TYR A 136 17.07 -9.98 -17.90
N ALA A 137 18.06 -10.76 -17.45
CA ALA A 137 19.22 -11.17 -18.25
C ALA A 137 18.93 -12.44 -19.05
#